data_AF-A0A183D6J0-F1
#
_entry.id   AF-A0A183D6J0-F1
#
_cell.length_a   1.000
_cell.length_b   1.000
_cell.length_c   1.000
_cell.angle_alpha   90.00
_cell.angle_beta   90.00
_cell.angle_gamma   90.00
#
_symmetry.space_group_name_H-M   'P 1'
#
loop_
_entity.id
_entity.type
_entity.pdbx_description
1 polymer ?
#
loop_
_entity_poly.entity_id
_entity_poly.type
_entity_poly.pdbx_seq_one_letter_code
_entity_poly.pdbx_strand_id
1 'polypeptide(L)'
;MPRNKSELRILFFKGLAVEFHARYNKEAHAIPHLDQWFNKRENKRKATINSIIKFSRRGWEPQFVSLNTIPLHDENFPFSLRDNTVLVS
;
A
#
# COMPACT_ATOMS: atom_id res chain seq x y z
N MET A 1 3.29 19.71 11.53
CA MET A 1 3.47 18.51 10.68
C MET A 1 4.52 17.60 11.32
N PRO A 2 4.29 16.29 11.45
CA PRO A 2 5.27 15.36 12.03
C PRO A 2 6.52 15.28 11.15
N ARG A 3 7.70 15.30 11.76
CA ARG A 3 9.00 15.25 11.10
C ARG A 3 9.62 13.86 11.06
N ASN A 4 9.07 12.92 11.83
CA ASN A 4 9.53 11.54 11.91
C ASN A 4 8.38 10.60 12.27
N LYS A 5 8.64 9.29 12.13
CA LYS A 5 7.66 8.24 12.41
C LYS A 5 7.16 8.25 13.86
N SER A 6 8.01 8.55 14.83
CA SER A 6 7.61 8.60 16.25
C SER A 6 6.58 9.70 16.50
N GLU A 7 6.79 10.89 15.94
CA GLU A 7 5.83 12.00 15.99
C GLU A 7 4.53 11.63 15.26
N LEU A 8 4.63 11.05 14.06
CA LEU A 8 3.46 10.60 13.30
C LEU A 8 2.66 9.55 14.08
N ARG A 9 3.35 8.61 14.75
CA ARG A 9 2.73 7.58 15.60
C ARG A 9 1.89 8.21 16.70
N ILE A 10 2.45 9.18 17.42
CA ILE A 10 1.73 9.90 18.48
C ILE A 10 0.48 10.57 17.93
N LEU A 11 0.60 11.29 16.80
CA LEU A 11 -0.54 11.96 16.19
C LEU A 11 -1.61 10.97 15.71
N PHE A 12 -1.19 9.86 15.08
CA PHE A 12 -2.10 8.84 14.56
C PHE A 12 -2.93 8.19 15.68
N PHE A 13 -2.30 7.74 16.76
CA PHE A 13 -3.01 7.13 17.89
C PHE A 13 -3.79 8.14 18.75
N LYS A 14 -3.50 9.45 18.63
CA LYS A 14 -4.35 10.52 19.18
C LYS A 14 -5.52 10.89 18.26
N GLY A 15 -5.66 10.27 17.09
CA GLY A 15 -6.67 10.61 16.10
C GLY A 15 -6.43 11.93 15.35
N LEU A 16 -5.24 12.52 15.49
CA LEU A 16 -4.83 13.79 14.88
C LEU A 16 -4.13 13.61 13.52
N ALA A 17 -3.70 12.40 13.21
CA ALA A 17 -3.27 12.00 11.88
C ALA A 17 -4.12 10.81 11.43
N VAL A 18 -4.39 10.71 10.14
CA VAL A 18 -5.26 9.70 9.57
C VAL A 18 -4.73 9.17 8.26
N GLU A 19 -5.15 7.96 7.95
CA GLU A 19 -5.09 7.46 6.59
C GLU A 19 -6.21 8.10 5.77
N PHE A 20 -5.84 9.03 4.88
CA PHE A 20 -6.80 9.82 4.12
C PHE A 20 -7.75 8.96 3.28
N HIS A 21 -7.22 8.06 2.45
CA HIS A 21 -8.04 7.27 1.53
C HIS A 21 -8.93 6.23 2.24
N ALA A 22 -8.49 5.69 3.38
CA ALA A 22 -9.30 4.77 4.17
C ALA A 22 -10.55 5.44 4.77
N ARG A 23 -10.58 6.78 4.89
CA ARG A 23 -11.81 7.50 5.30
C ARG A 23 -12.92 7.40 4.27
N TYR A 24 -12.58 7.23 2.99
CA TYR A 24 -13.55 7.13 1.89
C TYR A 24 -13.86 5.69 1.52
N ASN A 25 -12.85 4.82 1.54
CA ASN A 25 -13.04 3.39 1.28
C ASN A 25 -12.00 2.57 2.07
N LYS A 26 -12.36 2.15 3.29
CA LYS A 26 -11.49 1.37 4.17
C LYS A 26 -11.19 -0.02 3.60
N GLU A 27 -12.11 -0.61 2.85
CA GLU A 27 -11.95 -1.97 2.32
C GLU A 27 -11.00 -2.06 1.14
N ALA A 28 -10.89 -0.99 0.35
CA ALA A 28 -9.95 -0.92 -0.76
C ALA A 28 -8.67 -0.15 -0.41
N HIS A 29 -8.78 0.94 0.35
CA HIS A 29 -7.72 1.92 0.50
C HIS A 29 -7.19 2.06 1.93
N ALA A 30 -7.28 1.00 2.73
CA ALA A 30 -6.54 0.90 3.98
C ALA A 30 -5.19 0.21 3.79
N ILE A 31 -4.13 0.81 4.36
CA ILE A 31 -2.76 0.30 4.42
C ILE A 31 -2.76 -0.93 5.34
N PRO A 32 -2.50 -2.14 4.80
CA PRO A 32 -2.42 -3.33 5.62
C PRO A 32 -1.28 -3.23 6.62
N HIS A 33 -1.50 -3.74 7.84
CA HIS A 33 -0.48 -3.82 8.88
C HIS A 33 0.11 -2.45 9.29
N LEU A 34 -0.66 -1.37 9.17
CA LEU A 34 -0.21 -0.01 9.51
C LEU A 34 0.14 0.13 11.00
N ASP A 35 -0.59 -0.52 11.89
CA ASP A 35 -0.32 -0.61 13.32
C ASP A 35 1.02 -1.32 13.59
N GLN A 36 1.27 -2.45 12.92
CA GLN A 36 2.54 -3.17 13.01
C GLN A 36 3.69 -2.33 12.50
N TRP A 37 3.49 -1.61 11.38
CA TRP A 37 4.45 -0.65 10.88
C TRP A 37 4.77 0.39 11.94
N PHE A 38 3.76 1.04 12.55
CA PHE A 38 3.97 2.03 13.61
C PHE A 38 4.78 1.51 14.80
N ASN A 39 4.57 0.26 15.19
CA ASN A 39 5.22 -0.36 16.34
C ASN A 39 6.61 -0.97 16.02
N LYS A 40 6.96 -1.13 14.74
CA LYS A 40 8.27 -1.62 14.32
C LYS A 40 9.35 -0.55 14.49
N ARG A 41 10.42 -0.90 15.21
CA ARG A 41 11.60 -0.04 15.39
C ARG A 41 12.29 0.23 14.06
N GLU A 42 12.58 1.49 13.77
CA GLU A 42 13.27 1.88 12.53
C GLU A 42 14.79 1.71 12.65
N ASN A 43 15.41 1.22 11.56
CA ASN A 43 16.84 1.31 11.35
C ASN A 43 17.13 2.43 10.34
N LYS A 44 17.70 3.55 10.81
CA LYS A 44 18.00 4.71 9.95
C LYS A 44 19.11 4.48 8.93
N ARG A 45 19.85 3.37 9.04
CA ARG A 45 20.99 3.03 8.17
C ARG A 45 20.65 1.97 7.13
N LYS A 46 19.50 1.30 7.26
CA LYS A 46 19.14 0.17 6.39
C LYS A 46 17.65 0.18 6.08
N ALA A 47 17.31 0.13 4.81
CA ALA A 47 15.95 -0.13 4.36
C ALA A 47 15.53 -1.55 4.75
N THR A 48 14.30 -1.71 5.25
CA THR A 48 13.73 -3.02 5.59
C THR A 48 12.34 -3.14 5.03
N ILE A 49 12.00 -4.35 4.59
CA ILE A 49 10.64 -4.68 4.17
C ILE A 49 9.74 -4.63 5.41
N ASN A 50 8.61 -3.91 5.32
CA ASN A 50 7.63 -3.90 6.40
C ASN A 50 6.78 -5.17 6.38
N SER A 51 6.20 -5.47 5.23
CA SER A 51 5.26 -6.57 5.03
C SER A 51 5.36 -7.08 3.60
N ILE A 52 5.26 -8.39 3.42
CA ILE A 52 5.04 -9.03 2.12
C ILE A 52 3.58 -9.45 2.10
N ILE A 53 2.82 -8.89 1.17
CA ILE A 53 1.38 -9.13 1.04
C ILE A 53 1.16 -9.93 -0.23
N LYS A 54 0.40 -11.02 -0.14
CA LYS A 54 0.04 -11.79 -1.33
C LYS A 54 -0.90 -10.95 -2.20
N PHE A 55 -0.74 -11.04 -3.52
CA PHE A 55 -1.64 -10.41 -4.48
C PHE A 55 -2.97 -11.17 -4.50
N SER A 56 -3.84 -10.85 -3.53
CA SER A 56 -5.14 -11.50 -3.35
C SER A 56 -6.27 -10.53 -3.04
N ARG A 57 -5.97 -9.22 -2.93
CA ARG A 57 -6.92 -8.19 -2.51
C ARG A 57 -7.37 -7.36 -3.70
N ARG A 58 -8.65 -7.48 -4.04
CA ARG A 58 -9.31 -6.80 -5.18
C ARG A 58 -9.23 -5.27 -5.13
N GLY A 59 -9.22 -4.69 -3.93
CA GLY A 59 -9.19 -3.23 -3.76
C GLY A 59 -7.80 -2.60 -3.82
N TRP A 60 -6.76 -3.41 -4.00
CA TRP A 60 -5.38 -2.93 -4.05
C TRP A 60 -4.66 -3.57 -5.23
N GLU A 61 -4.87 -2.99 -6.42
CA GLU A 61 -4.13 -3.35 -7.61
C GLU A 61 -2.92 -2.41 -7.75
N PRO A 62 -1.68 -2.92 -7.67
CA PRO A 62 -0.50 -2.09 -7.86
C PRO A 62 -0.51 -1.53 -9.28
N GLN A 63 -0.13 -0.26 -9.44
CA GLN A 63 0.15 0.27 -10.76
C GLN A 63 1.32 -0.52 -11.36
N PHE A 64 1.08 -1.09 -12.54
CA PHE A 64 2.10 -1.82 -13.27
C PHE A 64 3.21 -0.87 -13.72
N VAL A 65 4.45 -1.19 -13.36
CA VAL A 65 5.65 -0.48 -13.81
C VAL A 65 6.58 -1.52 -14.41
N SER A 66 6.96 -1.33 -15.67
CA SER A 66 7.86 -2.21 -16.40
C SER A 66 8.97 -1.44 -17.10
N LEU A 67 9.98 -2.17 -17.57
CA LEU A 67 10.91 -1.63 -18.57
C LEU A 67 10.15 -1.42 -19.90
N ASN A 68 10.67 -0.54 -20.75
CA ASN A 68 10.16 -0.36 -22.11
C ASN A 68 10.56 -1.51 -23.06
N THR A 69 11.38 -2.45 -22.58
CA THR A 69 11.87 -3.61 -23.32
C THR A 69 11.11 -4.90 -23.03
N ILE A 70 10.07 -4.87 -22.19
CA ILE A 70 9.31 -6.09 -21.91
C ILE A 70 8.58 -6.57 -23.19
N PRO A 71 8.40 -7.88 -23.37
CA PRO A 71 7.56 -8.40 -24.43
C PRO A 71 6.15 -7.82 -24.36
N LEU A 72 5.53 -7.58 -25.51
CA LEU A 72 4.12 -7.16 -25.57
C LEU A 72 3.18 -8.19 -24.92
N HIS A 73 3.55 -9.46 -24.99
CA HIS A 73 2.85 -10.58 -24.39
C HIS A 73 3.83 -11.37 -23.50
N ASP A 74 3.83 -11.06 -22.21
CA ASP A 74 4.58 -11.81 -21.20
C ASP A 74 3.58 -12.58 -20.32
N GLU A 75 3.43 -13.89 -20.60
CA GLU A 75 2.51 -14.76 -19.84
C GLU A 75 3.04 -15.13 -18.44
N ASN A 76 4.26 -14.72 -18.08
CA ASN A 76 4.75 -14.87 -16.70
C ASN A 76 4.11 -13.85 -15.76
N PHE A 77 3.48 -12.79 -16.29
CA PHE A 77 2.84 -11.78 -15.48
C PHE A 77 1.46 -12.26 -15.00
N PRO A 78 1.16 -12.16 -13.70
CA PRO A 78 -0.17 -12.50 -13.22
C PRO A 78 -1.20 -11.52 -13.81
N PHE A 79 -2.30 -12.08 -14.30
CA PHE A 79 -3.44 -11.29 -14.76
C PHE A 79 -4.04 -10.48 -13.61
N SER A 80 -4.61 -9.34 -13.96
CA SER A 80 -5.39 -8.53 -13.02
C SER A 80 -6.51 -9.34 -12.39
N LEU A 81 -6.79 -9.11 -11.10
CA LEU A 81 -7.88 -9.80 -10.40
C LEU A 81 -9.27 -9.34 -10.91
N ARG A 82 -9.32 -8.24 -11.66
CA ARG A 82 -10.49 -7.72 -12.36
C ARG A 82 -10.10 -7.17 -13.72
N ASP A 83 -11.09 -7.13 -14.61
CA ASP A 83 -11.02 -6.28 -15.79
C ASP A 83 -11.23 -4.83 -15.37
N ASN A 84 -10.23 -3.98 -15.55
CA ASN A 84 -10.30 -2.56 -15.24
C ASN A 84 -11.05 -1.74 -16.31
N THR A 85 -11.58 -2.39 -17.36
CA THR A 85 -12.38 -1.74 -18.40
C THR A 85 -13.85 -1.57 -18.01
N VAL A 86 -14.30 -2.17 -16.90
CA VAL A 86 -15.70 -2.06 -16.44
C VAL A 86 -15.76 -1.21 -15.16
N LEU A 87 -15.88 0.11 -15.32
CA LEU A 87 -16.33 1.01 -14.25
C LEU A 87 -17.83 0.77 -14.04
N VAL A 88 -18.21 -0.09 -13.10
CA VAL A 88 -19.59 -0.14 -12.61
C VAL A 88 -19.76 0.98 -11.57
N SER A 89 -20.54 1.99 -11.96
CA SER A 89 -21.08 3.07 -11.11
C SER A 89 -21.99 2.55 -10.02
#